data_AF-A0A1F6RMJ0-F1
#
_entry.id   AF-A0A1F6RMJ0-F1
#
_cell.length_a   1.000
_cell.length_b   1.000
_cell.length_c   1.000
_cell.angle_alpha   90.00
_cell.angle_beta   90.00
_cell.angle_gamma   90.00
#
_symmetry.space_group_name_H-M   'P 1'
#
loop_
_entity.id
_entity.type
_entity.pdbx_description
1 polymer ?
#
loop_
_entity_poly.entity_id
_entity_poly.type
_entity_poly.pdbx_seq_one_letter_code
_entity_poly.pdbx_strand_id
1 'polypeptide(L)' 'MRKLFLIITLLIVISKAICPALAENVIVQANKQNYNAANNLMTFEGNVKVDFDNISIKSPKAFLKPGQD' A
#
# COMPACT_ATOMS: atom_id res chain seq x y z
N MET A 1 7.14 12.81 -41.69
CA MET A 1 7.35 11.55 -40.96
C MET A 1 8.15 11.72 -39.65
N ARG A 2 9.35 12.32 -39.66
CA ARG A 2 10.18 12.48 -38.44
C ARG A 2 9.52 13.27 -37.31
N LYS A 3 8.84 14.38 -37.63
CA LYS A 3 8.13 15.22 -36.64
C LYS A 3 6.90 14.54 -36.02
N LEU A 4 6.18 13.74 -36.81
CA LEU A 4 5.02 12.98 -36.34
C LEU A 4 5.45 11.87 -35.36
N PHE A 5 6.55 11.19 -35.66
CA PHE A 5 7.14 10.18 -34.77
C PHE A 5 7.61 10.77 -33.43
N LEU A 6 8.18 11.99 -33.45
CA LEU A 6 8.60 12.70 -32.24
C LEU A 6 7.41 13.15 -31.37
N ILE A 7 6.30 13.55 -31.97
CA ILE A 7 5.08 13.94 -31.22
C ILE A 7 4.43 12.72 -30.56
N ILE A 8 4.36 11.59 -31.27
CA ILE A 8 3.79 10.35 -30.75
C ILE A 8 4.62 9.80 -29.58
N THR A 9 5.95 9.82 -29.70
CA THR A 9 6.84 9.38 -28.62
C THR A 9 6.74 10.28 -27.39
N LEU A 10 6.58 11.60 -27.57
CA LEU A 10 6.38 12.54 -26.46
C LEU A 10 5.06 12.30 -25.72
N LEU A 11 3.97 12.03 -26.44
CA LEU A 11 2.66 11.70 -25.86
C LEU A 11 2.69 10.41 -25.02
N ILE A 12 3.42 9.38 -25.48
CA ILE A 12 3.55 8.11 -24.74
C ILE A 12 4.34 8.31 -23.44
N VAL A 13 5.37 9.15 -23.42
CA VAL A 13 6.15 9.45 -22.20
C VAL A 13 5.29 10.21 -21.17
N ILE A 14 4.46 11.15 -21.60
CA ILE A 14 3.56 11.91 -20.71
C ILE A 14 2.49 10.99 -20.09
N SER A 15 1.98 10.01 -20.85
CA SER A 15 0.96 9.07 -20.35
C SER A 15 1.46 8.18 -19.21
N LYS A 16 2.77 7.92 -19.12
CA LYS A 16 3.39 7.13 -18.04
C LYS A 16 3.71 7.94 -16.78
N ALA A 17 3.59 9.27 -16.83
CA ALA A 17 3.86 10.16 -15.70
C ALA A 17 2.60 10.46 -14.85
N ILE A 18 1.42 10.02 -15.30
CA ILE A 18 0.16 10.28 -14.59
C ILE A 18 -0.15 9.07 -13.70
N CYS A 19 -0.11 9.33 -12.39
CA CYS A 19 -0.52 8.48 -11.26
C CYS A 19 0.57 7.52 -10.73
N PRO A 20 1.46 7.98 -9.83
CA PRO A 20 1.80 7.11 -8.70
C PRO A 20 0.49 6.86 -7.95
N ALA A 21 0.03 5.61 -7.92
CA ALA A 21 -1.13 5.22 -7.12
C ALA A 21 -0.93 5.74 -5.69
N LEU A 22 -1.73 6.73 -5.29
CA LEU A 22 -1.81 7.23 -3.91
C LEU A 22 -2.59 6.20 -3.08
N ALA A 23 -2.16 4.94 -3.10
CA ALA A 23 -2.66 3.94 -2.16
C ALA A 23 -1.95 4.22 -0.83
N GLU A 24 -2.71 4.78 0.11
CA GLU A 24 -2.23 5.01 1.46
C GLU A 24 -2.05 3.64 2.13
N ASN A 25 -0.80 3.19 2.22
CA ASN A 25 -0.48 1.86 2.70
C ASN A 25 -0.48 1.86 4.24
N VAL A 26 -1.26 0.96 4.84
CA VAL A 26 -1.13 0.63 6.26
C VAL A 26 0.13 -0.21 6.46
N ILE A 27 1.08 0.28 7.25
CA ILE A 27 2.31 -0.45 7.60
C ILE A 27 2.17 -0.98 9.02
N VAL A 28 2.30 -2.30 9.19
CA VAL A 28 2.28 -2.94 10.52
C VAL A 28 3.60 -3.67 10.77
N GLN A 29 4.30 -3.28 11.83
CA GLN A 29 5.52 -3.92 12.32
C GLN A 29 5.20 -4.64 13.64
N ALA A 30 5.69 -5.87 13.82
CA ALA A 30 5.47 -6.68 15.02
C ALA A 30 6.51 -7.81 15.15
N ASN A 31 6.65 -8.37 16.35
CA ASN A 31 7.48 -9.55 16.58
C ASN A 31 6.89 -10.81 15.94
N LYS A 32 5.57 -10.97 15.97
CA LYS A 32 4.86 -12.13 15.42
C LYS A 32 3.66 -11.69 14.59
N GLN A 33 3.47 -12.36 13.45
CA GLN A 33 2.35 -12.15 12.52
C GLN A 33 1.71 -13.49 12.20
N ASN A 34 0.38 -13.53 12.10
CA ASN A 34 -0.37 -14.71 11.69
C ASN A 34 -1.54 -14.31 10.79
N TYR A 35 -1.71 -15.00 9.66
CA TYR A 35 -2.84 -14.81 8.75
C TYR A 35 -3.77 -16.03 8.82
N ASN A 36 -5.05 -15.78 9.08
CA ASN A 36 -6.09 -16.78 9.01
C ASN A 36 -6.96 -16.53 7.76
N ALA A 37 -6.84 -17.42 6.78
CA ALA A 37 -7.57 -17.33 5.52
C ALA A 37 -9.08 -17.58 5.68
N ALA A 38 -9.51 -18.38 6.66
CA ALA A 38 -10.92 -18.72 6.84
C ALA A 38 -11.77 -17.52 7.25
N ASN A 39 -11.18 -16.53 7.94
CA ASN A 39 -11.86 -15.32 8.39
C ASN A 39 -11.25 -14.02 7.84
N ASN A 40 -10.29 -14.13 6.90
CA ASN A 40 -9.54 -13.02 6.32
C ASN A 40 -8.98 -12.06 7.39
N LEU A 41 -8.31 -12.60 8.42
CA LEU A 41 -7.82 -11.83 9.55
C LEU A 41 -6.30 -11.97 9.70
N MET A 42 -5.60 -10.84 9.81
CA MET A 42 -4.22 -10.76 10.25
C MET A 42 -4.14 -10.39 11.72
N THR A 43 -3.34 -11.13 12.49
CA THR A 43 -3.08 -10.87 13.91
C THR A 43 -1.59 -10.57 14.11
N PHE A 44 -1.31 -9.50 14.85
CA PHE A 44 0.05 -9.02 15.13
C PHE A 44 0.27 -8.98 16.64
N GLU A 45 1.39 -9.52 17.12
CA GLU A 45 1.69 -9.64 18.55
C GLU A 45 3.14 -9.24 18.84
N GLY A 46 3.35 -8.53 19.95
CA GLY A 46 4.65 -8.09 20.44
C GLY A 46 5.16 -6.85 19.70
N ASN A 47 5.42 -5.78 20.46
CA ASN A 47 5.96 -4.50 19.97
C ASN A 47 5.28 -4.02 18.68
N VAL A 48 3.94 -4.07 18.63
CA VAL A 48 3.21 -3.73 17.42
C VAL A 48 3.27 -2.21 17.21
N LYS A 49 3.67 -1.80 16.00
CA LYS A 49 3.61 -0.42 15.51
C LYS A 49 2.79 -0.40 14.22
N VAL A 50 1.72 0.38 14.22
CA VAL A 50 0.86 0.62 13.05
C VAL A 50 1.08 2.05 12.60
N ASP A 51 1.49 2.23 11.35
CA ASP A 51 1.63 3.53 10.71
C ASP A 51 0.62 3.64 9.56
N PHE A 52 -0.17 4.72 9.56
CA PHE A 52 -1.15 5.06 8.53
C PHE A 52 -1.29 6.58 8.46
N ASP A 53 -1.06 7.17 7.29
CA ASP A 53 -0.99 8.62 7.10
C ASP A 53 -0.07 9.30 8.15
N ASN A 54 -0.64 10.20 8.96
CA ASN A 54 -0.02 10.93 10.06
C ASN A 54 -0.23 10.26 11.43
N ILE A 55 -0.80 9.04 11.45
CA ILE A 55 -1.12 8.28 12.65
C ILE A 55 -0.05 7.21 12.87
N SER A 56 0.53 7.19 14.07
CA SER A 56 1.40 6.11 14.53
C SER A 56 0.89 5.58 15.86
N ILE A 57 0.53 4.29 15.90
CA ILE A 57 -0.04 3.63 17.07
C ILE A 57 0.91 2.54 17.54
N LYS A 58 1.16 2.49 18.84
CA LYS A 58 1.89 1.40 19.50
C LYS A 58 0.96 0.58 20.37
N SER A 59 1.05 -0.74 20.28
CA SER A 59 0.22 -1.67 21.05
C SER A 59 0.97 -2.98 21.30
N PRO A 60 0.66 -3.73 22.38
CA PRO A 60 1.10 -5.11 22.51
C PRO A 60 0.49 -6.04 21.44
N LYS A 61 -0.67 -5.69 20.88
CA LYS A 61 -1.41 -6.53 19.92
C LYS A 61 -2.27 -5.71 18.95
N ALA A 62 -2.38 -6.16 17.70
CA ALA A 62 -3.31 -5.58 16.72
C ALA A 62 -4.00 -6.67 15.87
N PHE A 63 -5.18 -6.32 15.37
CA PHE A 63 -5.95 -7.12 14.43
C PHE A 63 -6.22 -6.28 13.19
N LEU A 64 -5.89 -6.81 12.01
CA LEU A 64 -6.14 -6.15 10.73
C LEU A 64 -7.03 -7.06 9.90
N LYS A 65 -8.16 -6.51 9.47
CA LYS A 65 -9.07 -7.17 8.54
C LYS A 65 -9.08 -6.35 7.25
N PRO A 66 -8.57 -6.88 6.14
CA PRO A 66 -8.66 -6.18 4.86
C PRO A 66 -10.13 -5.93 4.50
N GLY A 67 -10.43 -4.72 4.04
CA GLY A 67 -11.73 -4.41 3.44
C GLY A 67 -11.96 -5.29 2.21
N GLN A 68 -13.22 -5.65 1.96
CA GLN A 68 -13.66 -6.14 0.66
C GLN A 68 -14.10 -4.88 -0.09
N ASP A 69 -13.27 -4.38 -0.98
CA ASP A 69 -13.66 -3.31 -1.91
C ASP A 69 -14.58 -3.87 -3.01
#